data_AF-J4ICC3-F1
#
_entry.id   AF-J4ICC3-F1
#
_cell.length_a   1.000
_cell.length_b   1.000
_cell.length_c   1.000
_cell.angle_alpha   90.00
_cell.angle_beta   90.00
_cell.angle_gamma   90.00
#
_symmetry.space_group_name_H-M   'P 1'
#
loop_
_entity.id
_entity.type
_entity.pdbx_description
1 polymer ?
#
loop_
_entity_poly.entity_id
_entity_poly.type
_entity_poly.pdbx_seq_one_letter_code
_entity_poly.pdbx_strand_id
1 'polypeptide(L)' 'MPRLAFHTTPDHKLPLSFARRWGPSMGLWGVGAGIMALYVLSVTPLVKREFLSKVPLVGGYYEDKIPASDKPF' A
#
# COMPACT_ATOMS: atom_id res chain seq x y z
N MET A 1 -7.86 -4.14 -54.05
CA MET A 1 -7.84 -3.03 -53.07
C MET A 1 -8.14 -3.59 -51.69
N PRO A 2 -7.24 -3.49 -50.70
CA PRO A 2 -7.50 -4.01 -49.36
C PRO A 2 -8.54 -3.12 -48.65
N ARG A 3 -9.61 -3.74 -48.15
CA ARG A 3 -10.66 -3.05 -47.38
C ARG A 3 -10.18 -2.93 -45.92
N LEU A 4 -9.86 -1.71 -45.50
CA LEU A 4 -9.58 -1.42 -44.09
C LEU A 4 -10.89 -1.45 -43.31
N ALA A 5 -11.01 -2.38 -42.35
CA ALA A 5 -12.11 -2.43 -41.40
C ALA A 5 -11.69 -1.70 -40.12
N PHE A 6 -12.30 -0.56 -39.84
CA PHE A 6 -12.10 0.16 -38.58
C PHE A 6 -13.01 -0.43 -37.51
N HIS A 7 -12.43 -0.79 -36.36
CA HIS A 7 -13.17 -1.14 -35.15
C HIS A 7 -13.11 0.02 -34.18
N THR A 8 -14.27 0.64 -33.92
CA THR A 8 -14.41 1.65 -32.87
C THR A 8 -14.34 0.93 -31.52
N THR A 9 -13.32 1.25 -30.74
CA THR A 9 -13.22 0.75 -29.37
C THR A 9 -14.18 1.57 -28.51
N PRO A 10 -15.17 0.98 -27.83
CA PRO A 10 -16.09 1.75 -27.00
C PRO A 10 -15.37 2.31 -25.76
N ASP A 11 -15.75 3.52 -25.35
CA ASP A 11 -15.01 4.36 -24.39
C ASP A 11 -14.72 3.69 -23.04
N HIS A 12 -15.62 2.83 -22.56
CA HIS A 12 -15.44 2.10 -21.29
C HIS A 12 -14.36 1.01 -21.34
N LYS A 13 -13.94 0.55 -22.53
CA LYS A 13 -12.87 -0.44 -22.67
C LYS A 13 -11.48 0.19 -22.57
N LEU A 14 -11.36 1.50 -22.80
CA LEU A 14 -10.11 2.24 -22.67
C LEU A 14 -9.56 2.21 -21.24
N PRO A 15 -10.29 2.63 -20.18
CA PRO A 15 -9.77 2.59 -18.81
C PRO A 15 -9.53 1.16 -18.33
N LEU A 16 -10.36 0.19 -18.75
CA LEU A 16 -10.20 -1.21 -18.37
C LEU A 16 -8.93 -1.83 -18.98
N SER A 17 -8.61 -1.50 -20.23
CA SER A 17 -7.37 -1.94 -20.88
C SER A 17 -6.13 -1.32 -20.24
N PHE A 18 -6.21 -0.04 -19.84
CA PHE A 18 -5.16 0.66 -19.13
C PHE A 18 -4.91 0.04 -17.75
N ALA A 19 -5.96 -0.17 -16.96
CA ALA A 19 -5.86 -0.77 -15.63
C ALA A 19 -5.32 -2.20 -15.67
N ARG A 20 -5.69 -3.00 -16.68
CA ARG A 20 -5.13 -4.36 -16.85
C ARG A 20 -3.64 -4.34 -17.20
N ARG A 21 -3.22 -3.38 -18.03
CA ARG A 21 -1.83 -3.27 -18.47
C ARG A 21 -0.91 -2.71 -17.37
N TRP A 22 -1.37 -1.69 -16.65
CA TRP A 22 -0.56 -0.96 -15.67
C TRP A 22 -0.83 -1.34 -14.22
N GLY A 23 -1.92 -2.05 -13.96
CA GLY A 23 -2.34 -2.47 -12.62
C GLY A 23 -1.23 -3.14 -11.81
N PRO A 24 -0.49 -4.14 -12.36
CA PRO A 24 0.60 -4.77 -11.62
C PRO A 24 1.71 -3.78 -11.21
N SER A 25 2.12 -2.91 -12.13
CA SER A 25 3.14 -1.89 -11.86
C SER A 25 2.65 -0.88 -10.81
N MET A 26 1.42 -0.40 -10.95
CA MET A 26 0.80 0.52 -9.97
C MET A 26 0.68 -0.13 -8.60
N GLY A 27 0.33 -1.41 -8.54
CA GLY A 27 0.30 -2.19 -7.31
C GLY A 27 1.67 -2.27 -6.65
N LEU A 28 2.73 -2.58 -7.42
CA LEU A 28 4.09 -2.68 -6.90
C LEU A 28 4.58 -1.32 -6.35
N TRP A 29 4.38 -0.25 -7.10
CA TRP A 29 4.73 1.11 -6.66
C TRP A 29 3.91 1.55 -5.45
N GLY A 30 2.61 1.21 -5.41
CA GLY A 30 1.75 1.48 -4.26
C GLY A 30 2.20 0.77 -2.99
N VAL A 31 2.60 -0.51 -3.11
CA VAL A 31 3.20 -1.26 -1.99
C VAL A 31 4.50 -0.60 -1.53
N GLY A 32 5.40 -0.26 -2.45
CA GLY A 32 6.67 0.39 -2.11
C GLY A 32 6.46 1.75 -1.42
N ALA A 33 5.58 2.59 -1.94
CA ALA A 33 5.22 3.86 -1.34
C ALA A 33 4.58 3.68 0.05
N GLY A 34 3.70 2.69 0.20
CA GLY A 34 3.08 2.35 1.49
C GLY A 34 4.10 1.91 2.54
N ILE A 35 5.04 1.04 2.16
CA ILE A 35 6.14 0.61 3.04
C ILE A 35 7.00 1.82 3.45
N MET A 36 7.37 2.69 2.50
CA MET A 36 8.14 3.89 2.79
C MET A 36 7.40 4.83 3.75
N ALA A 37 6.10 5.05 3.53
CA ALA A 37 5.27 5.87 4.42
C ALA A 37 5.21 5.26 5.83
N LEU A 38 5.00 3.95 5.94
CA LEU A 38 5.01 3.25 7.23
C LEU A 38 6.37 3.33 7.92
N TYR A 39 7.47 3.27 7.18
CA TYR A 39 8.81 3.41 7.71
C TYR A 39 9.03 4.80 8.31
N VAL A 40 8.71 5.86 7.56
CA VAL A 40 8.82 7.25 8.03
C VAL A 40 7.91 7.49 9.24
N LEU A 41 6.68 6.99 9.20
CA LEU A 41 5.71 7.14 10.29
C LEU A 41 5.91 6.14 11.43
N SER A 42 6.90 5.25 11.33
CA SER A 42 7.13 4.23 12.34
C SER A 42 7.45 4.82 13.70
N VAL A 43 7.90 6.08 13.79
CA VAL A 43 8.15 6.80 15.05
C VAL A 43 6.87 7.32 15.72
N THR A 44 5.78 7.48 14.97
CA THR A 44 4.53 8.06 15.46
C THR A 44 3.80 7.06 16.38
N PRO A 45 3.50 7.41 17.64
CA PRO A 45 2.90 6.48 18.60
C PRO A 45 1.59 5.85 18.13
N LEU A 46 0.76 6.61 17.42
CA LEU A 46 -0.52 6.12 16.89
C LEU A 46 -0.31 5.01 15.84
N VAL A 47 0.67 5.18 14.95
CA VAL A 47 0.97 4.18 13.90
C VAL A 47 1.59 2.92 14.51
N LYS A 48 2.49 3.07 15.50
CA LYS A 48 3.03 1.94 16.26
C LYS A 48 1.93 1.13 16.93
N ARG A 49 1.09 1.79 17.74
CA ARG A 49 0.09 1.13 18.60
C ARG A 49 -1.09 0.57 17.83
N GLU A 50 -1.58 1.28 16.82
CA GLU A 50 -2.82 0.89 16.14
C GLU A 50 -2.61 0.00 14.93
N PHE A 51 -1.43 0.06 14.30
CA PHE A 51 -1.14 -0.67 13.08
C PHE A 51 0.06 -1.59 13.21
N LEU A 52 1.27 -1.06 13.45
CA LEU A 52 2.51 -1.84 13.35
C LEU A 52 2.61 -2.96 14.39
N SER A 53 2.10 -2.75 15.62
CA SER A 53 2.05 -3.76 16.68
C SER A 53 1.12 -4.94 16.35
N LYS A 54 0.17 -4.76 15.41
CA LYS A 54 -0.82 -5.78 15.00
C LYS A 54 -0.39 -6.55 13.75
N VAL A 55 0.75 -6.18 13.14
CA VAL A 55 1.27 -6.89 11.96
C VAL A 55 1.81 -8.25 12.40
N PRO A 56 1.36 -9.36 11.79
CA PRO A 56 1.89 -10.67 12.12
C PRO A 56 3.41 -10.72 11.85
N LEU A 57 4.14 -11.50 12.64
CA LEU A 57 5.61 -11.66 12.61
C LEU A 57 6.43 -10.47 13.15
N VAL A 58 6.07 -9.22 12.85
CA VAL A 58 6.87 -8.04 13.27
C VAL A 58 6.23 -7.21 14.39
N GLY A 59 4.97 -7.48 14.78
CA GLY A 59 4.25 -6.70 15.77
C GLY A 59 4.95 -6.60 17.14
N GLY A 60 5.55 -7.71 17.61
CA GLY A 60 6.28 -7.76 18.88
C GLY A 60 7.56 -6.91 18.95
N TYR A 61 8.03 -6.39 17.81
CA TYR A 61 9.10 -5.38 17.78
C TYR A 61 8.61 -4.00 18.19
N TYR A 62 7.35 -3.67 17.87
CA TYR A 62 6.74 -2.37 18.15
C TYR A 62 5.94 -2.33 19.46
N GLU A 63 5.86 -3.46 20.18
CA GLU A 63 5.17 -3.57 21.46
C GLU A 63 5.96 -2.89 22.58
N ASP A 64 5.25 -2.13 23.41
CA ASP A 64 5.81 -1.49 24.59
C ASP A 64 5.88 -2.50 25.74
N LYS A 65 7.11 -2.91 26.07
CA LYS A 65 7.40 -3.90 27.13
C LYS A 65 7.74 -3.25 28.47
N ILE A 66 7.79 -1.92 28.53
CA ILE A 66 8.12 -1.20 29.75
C ILE A 66 6.88 -1.18 30.64
N PRO A 67 6.96 -1.66 31.89
CA PRO A 67 5.83 -1.66 32.80
C PRO A 67 5.40 -0.22 33.11
N ALA A 68 4.11 -0.03 33.42
CA ALA A 68 3.57 1.29 33.71
C ALA A 68 4.20 1.93 34.96
N SER A 69 4.71 1.14 35.90
CA SER A 69 5.42 1.62 37.10
C SER A 69 6.71 2.38 36.79
N ASP A 70 7.38 2.04 35.69
CA ASP A 70 8.71 2.57 35.36
C ASP A 70 8.61 3.79 34.44
N LYS A 71 7.40 4.17 34.03
CA LYS A 71 7.14 5.34 33.20
C LYS A 71 6.88 6.54 34.11
N PRO A 72 7.65 7.64 33.97
CA PRO A 72 7.46 8.82 34.80
C PRO A 72 6.16 9.60 34.48
N PHE A 73 5.43 9.19 33.44
CA PHE A 73 4.15 9.73 32.98
C PHE A 73 3.36 8.66 32.22
#